data_AF-A0A1G1EYQ1-F1
#
_entry.id   AF-A0A1G1EYQ1-F1
#
_cell.length_a   1.000
_cell.length_b   1.000
_cell.length_c   1.000
_cell.angle_alpha   90.00
_cell.angle_beta   90.00
_cell.angle_gamma   90.00
#
_symmetry.space_group_name_H-M   'P 1'
#
loop_
_entity.id
_entity.type
_entity.pdbx_description
1 polymer ?
#
loop_
_entity_poly.entity_id
_entity_poly.type
_entity_poly.pdbx_seq_one_letter_code
_entity_poly.pdbx_strand_id
1 'polypeptide(L)'
;MKKAKEDSKEFLKLMRNWQTLEDKTIVSAVEMMRKTKNPLVKMTMEMIKHDSEKHKLMQQMMIDNITKEAISIGPDELNALSDMLNSHMEAEAESLCLADEAFRNSELFTTRYLLSCLIADEAKHHGMMNQLNDLKRATVATSTGARSYGYIERPPSDIERSHAKRK
;
A
#
# COMPACT_ATOMS: atom_id res chain seq x y z
N MET A 1 24.73 -17.85 9.79
CA MET A 1 23.91 -16.67 9.43
C MET A 1 22.93 -16.39 10.55
N LYS A 2 22.77 -15.15 11.02
CA LYS A 2 21.68 -14.80 11.95
C LYS A 2 20.36 -14.96 11.20
N LYS A 3 19.41 -15.69 11.78
CA LYS A 3 18.05 -15.80 11.26
C LYS A 3 17.42 -14.40 11.25
N ALA A 4 16.69 -14.04 10.20
CA ALA A 4 16.03 -12.74 10.13
C ALA A 4 15.03 -12.62 11.30
N LYS A 5 14.80 -11.42 11.85
CA LYS A 5 13.85 -11.24 12.98
C LYS A 5 12.43 -11.60 12.56
N GLU A 6 12.15 -11.46 11.28
CA GLU A 6 10.95 -11.78 10.54
C GLU A 6 10.68 -13.30 10.54
N ASP A 7 11.72 -14.14 10.64
CA ASP A 7 11.58 -15.60 10.71
C ASP A 7 11.20 -16.10 12.12
N SER A 8 10.88 -15.19 13.03
CA SER A 8 10.44 -15.51 14.38
C SER A 8 8.98 -15.95 14.38
N LYS A 9 8.65 -16.90 15.28
CA LYS A 9 7.26 -17.31 15.51
C LYS A 9 6.38 -16.14 15.92
N GLU A 10 6.95 -15.14 16.58
CA GLU A 10 6.21 -13.95 17.01
C GLU A 10 5.85 -13.02 15.86
N PHE A 11 6.73 -12.84 14.87
CA PHE A 11 6.38 -12.06 13.68
C PHE A 11 5.20 -12.69 12.93
N LEU A 12 5.25 -14.01 12.69
CA LEU A 12 4.15 -14.73 12.03
C LEU A 12 2.84 -14.65 12.83
N LYS A 13 2.92 -14.71 14.16
CA LYS A 13 1.76 -14.54 15.05
C LYS A 13 1.18 -13.13 14.94
N LEU A 14 2.02 -12.10 14.90
CA LEU A 14 1.59 -10.71 14.71
C LEU A 14 0.86 -10.53 13.37
N MET A 15 1.41 -11.05 12.27
CA MET A 15 0.77 -10.96 10.95
C MET A 15 -0.60 -11.63 10.92
N ARG A 16 -0.74 -12.83 11.49
CA ARG A 16 -2.04 -13.54 11.56
C ARG A 16 -3.06 -12.85 12.46
N ASN A 17 -2.60 -12.30 13.59
CA ASN A 17 -3.45 -11.49 14.46
C ASN A 17 -3.94 -10.24 13.72
N TRP A 18 -3.10 -9.60 12.92
CA TRP A 18 -3.48 -8.47 12.08
C TRP A 18 -4.51 -8.89 11.02
N GLN A 19 -4.32 -10.01 10.32
CA GLN A 19 -5.34 -10.52 9.38
C GLN A 19 -6.71 -10.72 10.05
N THR A 20 -6.72 -11.18 11.31
CA THR A 20 -7.95 -11.33 12.11
C THR A 20 -8.60 -9.97 12.43
N LEU A 21 -7.82 -8.90 12.60
CA LEU A 21 -8.35 -7.55 12.75
C LEU A 21 -8.95 -7.04 11.44
N GLU A 22 -8.30 -7.31 10.30
CA GLU A 22 -8.85 -6.96 8.99
C GLU A 22 -10.19 -7.67 8.71
N ASP A 23 -10.33 -8.94 9.12
CA ASP A 23 -11.61 -9.66 9.05
C ASP A 23 -12.72 -8.98 9.86
N LYS A 24 -12.41 -8.48 11.05
CA LYS A 24 -13.38 -7.73 11.87
C LYS A 24 -13.77 -6.42 11.21
N THR A 25 -12.81 -5.73 10.57
CA THR A 25 -13.08 -4.49 9.82
C THR A 25 -14.01 -4.76 8.64
N ILE A 26 -13.77 -5.82 7.87
CA ILE A 26 -14.63 -6.25 6.75
C ILE A 26 -16.05 -6.51 7.24
N VAL A 27 -16.22 -7.31 8.31
CA VAL A 27 -17.54 -7.62 8.87
C VAL A 27 -18.26 -6.34 9.34
N SER A 28 -17.55 -5.49 10.07
CA SER A 28 -18.08 -4.21 10.58
C SER A 28 -18.55 -3.29 9.43
N ALA A 29 -17.75 -3.17 8.37
CA ALA A 29 -18.10 -2.39 7.19
C ALA A 29 -19.36 -2.94 6.51
N VAL A 30 -19.46 -4.26 6.32
CA VAL A 30 -20.64 -4.92 5.75
C VAL A 30 -21.89 -4.68 6.60
N GLU A 31 -21.77 -4.79 7.93
CA GLU A 31 -22.88 -4.49 8.83
C GLU A 31 -23.35 -3.04 8.74
N MET A 32 -22.41 -2.09 8.67
CA MET A 32 -22.73 -0.68 8.55
C MET A 32 -23.42 -0.39 7.21
N MET A 33 -22.98 -1.01 6.11
CA MET A 33 -23.65 -0.89 4.81
C MET A 33 -25.10 -1.39 4.83
N ARG A 34 -25.43 -2.37 5.68
CA ARG A 34 -26.81 -2.87 5.85
C ARG A 34 -27.68 -1.92 6.69
N LYS A 35 -27.08 -1.20 7.64
CA LYS A 35 -27.77 -0.31 8.58
C LYS A 35 -28.02 1.08 7.99
N THR A 36 -27.19 1.54 7.05
CA THR A 36 -27.31 2.87 6.45
C THR A 36 -28.13 2.88 5.16
N LYS A 37 -28.86 3.98 4.93
CA LYS A 37 -29.44 4.33 3.62
C LYS A 37 -28.66 5.45 2.92
N ASN A 38 -27.68 6.04 3.60
CA ASN A 38 -26.90 7.15 3.05
C ASN A 38 -25.87 6.60 2.04
N PRO A 39 -25.90 7.04 0.77
CA PRO A 39 -25.04 6.51 -0.28
C PRO A 39 -23.55 6.82 -0.04
N LEU A 40 -23.23 7.99 0.52
CA LEU A 40 -21.85 8.36 0.86
C LEU A 40 -21.28 7.41 1.91
N VAL A 41 -22.03 7.18 3.00
CA VAL A 41 -21.61 6.23 4.05
C VAL A 41 -21.43 4.82 3.48
N LYS A 42 -22.35 4.38 2.61
CA LYS A 42 -22.27 3.06 1.99
C LYS A 42 -21.02 2.90 1.13
N MET A 43 -20.74 3.89 0.28
CA MET A 43 -19.54 3.92 -0.56
C MET A 43 -18.26 3.94 0.29
N THR A 44 -18.19 4.75 1.34
CA THR A 44 -17.03 4.79 2.25
C THR A 44 -16.79 3.44 2.93
N MET A 45 -17.84 2.76 3.38
CA MET A 45 -17.69 1.42 3.97
C MET A 45 -17.24 0.37 2.96
N GLU A 46 -17.70 0.45 1.70
CA GLU A 46 -17.22 -0.43 0.64
C GLU A 46 -15.72 -0.21 0.36
N MET A 47 -15.25 1.05 0.32
CA MET A 47 -13.83 1.37 0.18
C MET A 47 -12.99 0.79 1.32
N ILE A 48 -13.43 0.97 2.58
CA ILE A 48 -12.73 0.43 3.76
C ILE A 48 -12.66 -1.10 3.69
N LYS A 49 -13.75 -1.76 3.29
CA LYS A 49 -13.76 -3.21 3.09
C LYS A 49 -12.71 -3.63 2.06
N HIS A 50 -12.68 -2.99 0.88
CA HIS A 50 -11.70 -3.31 -0.16
C HIS A 50 -10.26 -3.09 0.31
N ASP A 51 -10.01 -2.03 1.10
CA ASP A 51 -8.69 -1.79 1.69
C ASP A 51 -8.27 -2.89 2.66
N SER A 52 -9.17 -3.33 3.54
CA SER A 52 -8.90 -4.47 4.44
C SER A 52 -8.66 -5.77 3.68
N GLU A 53 -9.41 -6.04 2.61
CA GLU A 53 -9.19 -7.20 1.74
C GLU A 53 -7.80 -7.16 1.09
N LYS A 54 -7.40 -6.01 0.56
CA LYS A 54 -6.05 -5.76 0.03
C LYS A 54 -4.96 -5.97 1.09
N HIS A 55 -5.14 -5.42 2.30
CA HIS A 55 -4.17 -5.57 3.39
C HIS A 55 -3.96 -7.04 3.77
N LYS A 56 -5.02 -7.84 3.84
CA LYS A 56 -4.90 -9.28 4.09
C LYS A 56 -4.08 -9.99 3.03
N LEU A 57 -4.24 -9.59 1.76
CA LEU A 57 -3.49 -10.12 0.62
C LEU A 57 -2.00 -9.83 0.78
N MET A 58 -1.64 -8.59 1.13
CA MET A 58 -0.26 -8.19 1.40
C MET A 58 0.33 -8.93 2.62
N GLN A 59 -0.44 -9.07 3.69
CA GLN A 59 -0.04 -9.80 4.89
C GLN A 59 0.18 -11.28 4.61
N GLN A 60 -0.68 -11.89 3.79
CA GLN A 60 -0.53 -13.28 3.38
C GLN A 60 0.73 -13.47 2.54
N MET A 61 1.02 -12.53 1.62
CA MET A 61 2.23 -12.55 0.83
C MET A 61 3.49 -12.55 1.72
N MET A 62 3.52 -11.73 2.77
CA MET A 62 4.62 -11.71 3.74
C MET A 62 4.77 -13.04 4.49
N ILE A 63 3.65 -13.65 4.92
CA ILE A 63 3.65 -14.96 5.58
C ILE A 63 4.18 -16.05 4.64
N ASP A 64 3.70 -16.07 3.40
CA ASP A 64 4.05 -17.08 2.41
C ASP A 64 5.53 -16.96 2.00
N ASN A 65 6.03 -15.73 1.86
CA ASN A 65 7.46 -15.46 1.60
C ASN A 65 8.40 -16.06 2.66
N ILE A 66 7.95 -16.12 3.92
CA ILE A 66 8.74 -16.66 5.04
C ILE A 66 8.54 -18.18 5.21
N THR A 67 7.32 -18.66 4.96
CA THR A 67 6.92 -20.03 5.34
C THR A 67 6.87 -21.02 4.19
N LYS A 68 6.81 -20.55 2.95
CA LYS A 68 6.67 -21.39 1.75
C LYS A 68 7.87 -21.20 0.81
N GLU A 69 7.94 -20.07 0.14
CA GLU A 69 8.93 -19.79 -0.89
C GLU A 69 9.25 -18.30 -0.91
N ALA A 70 10.54 -17.96 -0.99
CA ALA A 70 10.98 -16.58 -1.09
C ALA A 70 10.56 -15.98 -2.45
N ILE A 71 10.06 -14.75 -2.41
CA ILE A 71 9.68 -13.99 -3.60
C ILE A 71 10.88 -13.84 -4.50
N SER A 72 10.70 -14.27 -5.76
CA SER A 72 11.63 -14.00 -6.84
C SER A 72 10.82 -13.53 -8.05
N ILE A 73 11.41 -12.63 -8.83
CA ILE A 73 10.85 -12.13 -10.09
C ILE A 73 11.84 -12.52 -11.18
N GLY A 74 11.39 -13.34 -12.13
CA GLY A 74 12.22 -13.77 -13.26
C GLY A 74 12.47 -12.65 -14.26
N PRO A 75 13.51 -12.74 -15.12
CA PRO A 75 13.80 -11.74 -16.14
C PRO A 75 12.63 -11.48 -17.11
N ASP A 76 11.91 -12.53 -17.51
CA ASP A 76 10.77 -12.40 -18.43
C ASP A 76 9.59 -11.67 -17.78
N GLU A 77 9.31 -11.96 -16.51
CA GLU A 77 8.30 -11.26 -15.71
C GLU A 77 8.69 -9.80 -15.50
N LEU A 78 9.99 -9.52 -15.30
CA LEU A 78 10.51 -8.18 -15.13
C LEU A 78 10.35 -7.31 -16.38
N ASN A 79 10.55 -7.91 -17.56
CA ASN A 79 10.33 -7.24 -18.84
C ASN A 79 8.85 -6.93 -19.07
N ALA A 80 7.97 -7.91 -18.84
CA ALA A 80 6.52 -7.70 -18.94
C ALA A 80 6.02 -6.63 -17.96
N LEU A 81 6.56 -6.60 -16.74
CA LEU A 81 6.27 -5.55 -15.75
C LEU A 81 6.71 -4.17 -16.24
N SER A 82 7.82 -4.06 -16.95
CA SER A 82 8.37 -2.77 -17.39
C SER A 82 7.44 -2.01 -18.32
N ASP A 83 6.86 -2.68 -19.31
CA ASP A 83 6.00 -2.03 -20.31
C ASP A 83 4.69 -1.58 -19.67
N MET A 84 4.10 -2.45 -18.84
CA MET A 84 2.91 -2.13 -18.05
C MET A 84 3.15 -0.95 -17.10
N LEU A 85 4.31 -0.89 -16.44
CA LEU A 85 4.62 0.13 -15.45
C LEU A 85 4.68 1.53 -16.05
N ASN A 86 5.32 1.67 -17.21
CA ASN A 86 5.42 2.97 -17.89
C ASN A 86 4.03 3.47 -18.30
N SER A 87 3.20 2.62 -18.89
CA SER A 87 1.84 3.00 -19.28
C SER A 87 0.96 3.36 -18.08
N HIS A 88 1.09 2.65 -16.96
CA HIS A 88 0.38 2.99 -15.73
C HIS A 88 0.82 4.33 -15.14
N MET A 89 2.13 4.60 -15.10
CA MET A 89 2.63 5.88 -14.58
C MET A 89 2.13 7.08 -15.40
N GLU A 90 2.01 6.94 -16.72
CA GLU A 90 1.43 7.97 -17.60
C GLU A 90 -0.06 8.18 -17.30
N ALA A 91 -0.82 7.09 -17.19
CA ALA A 91 -2.25 7.15 -16.89
C ALA A 91 -2.55 7.75 -15.51
N GLU A 92 -1.73 7.43 -14.50
CA GLU A 92 -1.85 8.00 -13.14
C GLU A 92 -1.52 9.49 -13.10
N ALA A 93 -0.50 9.93 -13.85
CA ALA A 93 -0.15 11.34 -13.96
C ALA A 93 -1.28 12.15 -14.60
N GLU A 94 -1.87 11.63 -15.69
CA GLU A 94 -3.05 12.25 -16.33
C GLU A 94 -4.24 12.30 -15.36
N SER A 95 -4.50 11.19 -14.66
CA SER A 95 -5.60 11.10 -13.68
C SER A 95 -5.44 12.09 -12.53
N LEU A 96 -4.21 12.30 -12.03
CA LEU A 96 -3.92 13.31 -11.01
C LEU A 96 -4.17 14.73 -11.51
N CYS A 97 -3.78 15.05 -12.75
CA CYS A 97 -4.07 16.36 -13.34
C CYS A 97 -5.59 16.61 -13.46
N LEU A 98 -6.33 15.62 -13.96
CA LEU A 98 -7.80 15.71 -14.08
C LEU A 98 -8.46 15.86 -12.70
N ALA A 99 -8.01 15.10 -11.71
CA ALA A 99 -8.56 15.14 -10.36
C ALA A 99 -8.26 16.47 -9.65
N ASP A 100 -7.05 17.02 -9.80
CA ASP A 100 -6.69 18.34 -9.25
C ASP A 100 -7.51 19.46 -9.91
N GLU A 101 -7.64 19.44 -11.23
CA GLU A 101 -8.47 20.41 -11.95
C GLU A 101 -9.93 20.34 -11.51
N ALA A 102 -10.49 19.13 -11.41
CA ALA A 102 -11.84 18.92 -10.92
C ALA A 102 -12.00 19.42 -9.47
N PHE A 103 -11.00 19.23 -8.61
CA PHE A 103 -11.02 19.67 -7.21
C PHE A 103 -11.00 21.19 -7.10
N ARG A 104 -10.16 21.86 -7.90
CA ARG A 104 -10.07 23.33 -7.95
C ARG A 104 -11.34 23.97 -8.50
N ASN A 105 -12.01 23.31 -9.43
CA ASN A 105 -13.29 23.75 -10.02
C ASN A 105 -14.53 23.30 -9.22
N SER A 106 -14.34 22.68 -8.04
CA SER A 106 -15.44 22.22 -7.18
C SER A 106 -15.57 23.07 -5.91
N GLU A 107 -16.80 23.49 -5.61
CA GLU A 107 -17.13 24.21 -4.37
C GLU A 107 -17.88 23.32 -3.36
N LEU A 108 -18.57 22.29 -3.85
CA LEU A 108 -19.35 21.39 -2.99
C LEU A 108 -18.43 20.55 -2.11
N PHE A 109 -18.65 20.61 -0.79
CA PHE A 109 -17.86 19.88 0.20
C PHE A 109 -17.79 18.38 -0.10
N THR A 110 -18.92 17.73 -0.39
CA THR A 110 -18.97 16.29 -0.66
C THR A 110 -18.14 15.93 -1.89
N THR A 111 -18.23 16.70 -2.97
CA THR A 111 -17.45 16.48 -4.18
C THR A 111 -15.96 16.62 -3.92
N ARG A 112 -15.55 17.70 -3.23
CA ARG A 112 -14.15 17.93 -2.86
C ARG A 112 -13.61 16.82 -1.95
N TYR A 113 -14.41 16.35 -1.00
CA TYR A 113 -14.04 15.22 -0.15
C TYR A 113 -13.76 13.96 -0.99
N LEU A 114 -14.65 13.59 -1.91
CA LEU A 114 -14.45 12.43 -2.78
C LEU A 114 -13.23 12.59 -3.70
N LEU A 115 -13.05 13.76 -4.29
CA LEU A 115 -11.88 14.08 -5.11
C LEU A 115 -10.58 13.98 -4.30
N SER A 116 -10.58 14.39 -3.02
CA SER A 116 -9.41 14.25 -2.15
C SER A 116 -9.06 12.78 -1.88
N CYS A 117 -10.07 11.89 -1.79
CA CYS A 117 -9.83 10.44 -1.68
C CYS A 117 -9.20 9.89 -2.97
N LEU A 118 -9.73 10.24 -4.14
CA LEU A 118 -9.19 9.81 -5.43
C LEU A 118 -7.74 10.27 -5.63
N ILE A 119 -7.44 11.55 -5.35
CA ILE A 119 -6.08 12.08 -5.45
C ILE A 119 -5.12 11.32 -4.53
N ALA A 120 -5.54 10.99 -3.31
CA ALA A 120 -4.72 10.22 -2.38
C ALA A 120 -4.43 8.79 -2.89
N ASP A 121 -5.42 8.14 -3.49
CA ASP A 121 -5.25 6.80 -4.07
C ASP A 121 -4.33 6.82 -5.29
N GLU A 122 -4.49 7.76 -6.22
CA GLU A 122 -3.60 7.85 -7.39
C GLU A 122 -2.17 8.20 -6.99
N ALA A 123 -1.98 9.09 -6.00
CA ALA A 123 -0.64 9.38 -5.47
C ALA A 123 0.00 8.15 -4.81
N LYS A 124 -0.80 7.30 -4.15
CA LYS A 124 -0.34 6.04 -3.57
C LYS A 124 0.05 5.04 -4.65
N HIS A 125 -0.77 4.87 -5.70
CA HIS A 125 -0.45 3.99 -6.83
C HIS A 125 0.85 4.41 -7.50
N HIS A 126 1.01 5.70 -7.78
CA HIS A 126 2.22 6.26 -8.36
C HIS A 126 3.47 5.99 -7.51
N GLY A 127 3.35 6.15 -6.18
CA GLY A 127 4.42 5.79 -5.25
C GLY A 127 4.79 4.30 -5.30
N MET A 128 3.79 3.41 -5.31
CA MET A 128 4.01 1.96 -5.38
C MET A 128 4.68 1.54 -6.69
N MET A 129 4.27 2.13 -7.82
CA MET A 129 4.83 1.85 -9.13
C MET A 129 6.29 2.32 -9.26
N ASN A 130 6.61 3.49 -8.72
CA ASN A 130 8.00 3.95 -8.65
C ASN A 130 8.88 3.00 -7.82
N GLN A 131 8.40 2.53 -6.66
CA GLN A 131 9.13 1.57 -5.83
C GLN A 131 9.36 0.23 -6.57
N LEU A 132 8.39 -0.23 -7.35
CA LEU A 132 8.55 -1.42 -8.16
C LEU A 132 9.58 -1.23 -9.29
N ASN A 133 9.62 -0.04 -9.90
CA ASN A 133 10.64 0.31 -10.90
C ASN A 133 12.05 0.32 -10.29
N ASP A 134 12.19 0.83 -9.07
CA ASP A 134 13.47 0.86 -8.35
C ASP A 134 13.94 -0.54 -7.99
N LEU A 135 13.01 -1.40 -7.54
CA LEU A 135 13.30 -2.82 -7.29
C LEU A 135 13.80 -3.50 -8.57
N LYS A 136 13.13 -3.26 -9.71
CA LYS A 136 13.60 -3.74 -11.02
C LYS A 136 15.04 -3.30 -11.31
N ARG A 137 15.37 -2.03 -11.11
CA ARG A 137 16.73 -1.50 -11.35
C ARG A 137 17.77 -2.19 -10.46
N ALA A 138 17.44 -2.43 -9.18
CA ALA A 138 18.32 -3.11 -8.24
C ALA A 138 18.55 -4.60 -8.61
N THR A 139 17.51 -5.31 -9.06
CA THR A 139 17.62 -6.71 -9.49
C THR A 139 18.46 -6.85 -10.77
N VAL A 140 18.33 -5.91 -11.72
CA VAL A 140 19.19 -5.88 -12.93
C VAL A 140 20.65 -5.56 -12.57
N ALA A 141 20.90 -4.56 -11.72
CA ALA A 141 22.25 -4.20 -11.30
C ALA A 141 22.96 -5.30 -10.49
N THR A 142 22.22 -6.09 -9.71
CA THR A 142 22.80 -7.23 -8.98
C THR A 142 23.10 -8.45 -9.87
N SER A 143 22.41 -8.59 -11.02
CA SER A 143 22.76 -9.58 -12.04
C SER A 143 23.99 -9.20 -12.89
N THR A 144 24.33 -7.92 -12.96
CA THR A 144 25.52 -7.36 -13.63
C THR A 144 26.51 -6.81 -12.61
N GLY A 145 27.11 -7.71 -11.83
CA GLY A 145 28.29 -7.44 -11.02
C GLY A 145 27.99 -6.87 -9.63
N ALA A 146 28.18 -7.72 -8.62
CA ALA A 146 28.15 -7.34 -7.22
C ALA A 146 29.12 -6.17 -6.94
N ARG A 147 28.56 -5.01 -6.55
CA ARG A 147 29.26 -4.02 -5.73
C ARG A 147 28.36 -3.61 -4.58
N SER A 148 28.86 -3.87 -3.37
CA SER A 148 28.18 -3.56 -2.12
C SER A 148 27.92 -2.05 -2.01
N TYR A 149 26.70 -1.67 -1.69
CA TYR A 149 26.44 -0.35 -1.11
C TYR A 149 25.72 -0.53 0.22
N GLY A 150 26.37 -0.02 1.27
CA GLY A 150 25.90 -0.07 2.64
C GLY A 150 24.66 0.79 2.83
N TYR A 151 23.66 0.21 3.48
CA TYR A 151 22.46 0.90 3.93
C TYR A 151 22.82 1.83 5.09
N ILE A 152 22.60 3.13 4.95
CA ILE A 152 22.66 4.07 6.08
C ILE A 152 21.27 4.04 6.73
N GLU A 153 21.16 3.39 7.88
CA GLU A 153 19.96 3.46 8.72
C GLU A 153 19.76 4.90 9.21
N ARG A 154 18.55 5.46 9.02
CA ARG A 154 18.01 6.49 9.91
C ARG A 154 16.97 5.83 10.81
N PRO A 155 17.10 5.92 12.15
CA PRO A 155 16.17 5.27 13.07
C PRO A 155 14.82 6.02 13.12
N PRO A 156 13.69 5.30 13.21
CA PRO A 156 12.39 5.89 13.46
C PRO A 156 12.23 6.21 14.96
N SER A 157 12.67 7.40 15.35
CA SER A 157 12.31 8.00 16.63
C SER A 157 12.04 9.49 16.43
N ASP A 158 10.90 9.85 15.83
CA ASP A 158 10.37 11.23 15.86
C ASP A 158 8.90 11.36 15.41
N ILE A 159 8.07 10.33 15.61
CA ILE A 159 6.62 10.47 15.50
C ILE A 159 6.02 9.92 16.80
N GLU A 160 5.37 10.82 17.56
CA GLU A 160 4.57 10.62 18.78
C GLU A 160 5.23 10.74 20.17
N ARG A 161 5.84 11.89 20.44
CA ARG A 161 5.73 12.56 21.76
C ARG A 161 5.47 14.07 21.60
N SER A 162 4.32 14.44 21.05
CA SER A 162 3.87 15.84 21.02
C SER A 162 2.44 16.08 21.50
N HIS A 163 1.74 15.06 22.01
CA HIS A 163 0.43 15.24 22.66
C HIS A 163 0.28 14.44 23.96
N ALA A 164 1.19 14.65 24.90
CA ALA A 164 0.98 14.30 26.31
C ALA A 164 1.84 15.20 27.19
N LYS A 165 1.47 16.49 27.28
CA LYS A 165 1.75 17.43 28.39
C LYS A 165 1.22 18.82 28.03
N ARG A 166 -0.05 19.07 28.34
CA ARG A 166 -0.46 20.37 28.88
C ARG A 166 -1.22 20.06 30.17
N LYS A 167 -0.64 20.53 31.27
CA LYS A 167 -1.39 20.80 32.50
C LYS A 167 -2.41 21.90 32.22
#